data_AF-A0AAW5R071-F1
#
_entry.id   AF-A0AAW5R071-F1
#
_cell.length_a   1.000
_cell.length_b   1.000
_cell.length_c   1.000
_cell.angle_alpha   90.00
_cell.angle_beta   90.00
_cell.angle_gamma   90.00
#
_symmetry.space_group_name_H-M   'P 1'
#
loop_
_entity.id
_entity.type
_entity.pdbx_description
1 polymer ?
#
loop_
_entity_poly.entity_id
_entity_poly.type
_entity_poly.pdbx_seq_one_letter_code
_entity_poly.pdbx_strand_id
1 'polypeptide(L)'
;MKNSHPLALGIAIGVLWALYVFVVGITAIYGWGDVLVGVLASLYIGYGPSFAGAIIGAIWAFVDGFIAGVVIAWVYNFVATGRFAPEGHGPEGHGTATSHPSGA
;
A
#
# COMPACT_ATOMS: atom_id res chain seq x y z
N MET A 1 19.19 -4.75 0.67
CA MET A 1 17.99 -4.48 -0.14
C MET A 1 17.19 -3.41 0.60
N LYS A 2 16.79 -2.31 -0.05
CA LYS A 2 16.01 -1.25 0.62
C LYS A 2 14.57 -1.74 0.80
N ASN A 3 14.11 -1.89 2.04
CA ASN A 3 12.70 -2.19 2.32
C ASN A 3 11.86 -0.99 1.85
N SER A 4 10.75 -1.24 1.17
CA SER A 4 9.80 -0.18 0.88
C SER A 4 9.19 0.31 2.20
N HIS A 5 9.20 1.63 2.45
CA HIS A 5 8.60 2.22 3.65
C HIS A 5 7.08 2.27 3.46
N PRO A 6 6.28 1.41 4.13
CA PRO A 6 4.87 1.23 3.77
C PRO A 6 4.04 2.50 3.91
N LEU A 7 4.32 3.31 4.93
CA LEU A 7 3.66 4.59 5.14
C LEU A 7 3.99 5.60 4.04
N ALA A 8 5.25 5.65 3.58
CA ALA A 8 5.64 6.57 2.52
C ALA A 8 4.98 6.20 1.18
N LEU A 9 4.91 4.90 0.87
CA LEU A 9 4.22 4.43 -0.34
C LEU A 9 2.70 4.65 -0.24
N GLY A 10 2.10 4.38 0.91
CA GLY A 10 0.70 4.67 1.20
C GLY A 10 0.37 6.15 0.98
N ILE A 11 1.13 7.06 1.58
CA ILE A 11 0.90 8.50 1.41
C ILE A 11 1.04 8.91 -0.06
N ALA A 12 2.07 8.45 -0.76
CA ALA A 12 2.29 8.80 -2.16
C ALA A 12 1.12 8.35 -3.06
N ILE A 13 0.67 7.10 -2.93
CA ILE A 13 -0.45 6.56 -3.71
C ILE A 13 -1.76 7.23 -3.32
N GLY A 14 -2.01 7.41 -2.01
CA GLY A 14 -3.19 8.10 -1.51
C GLY A 14 -3.32 9.52 -2.05
N VAL A 15 -2.24 10.32 -2.03
CA VAL A 15 -2.25 11.69 -2.56
C VAL A 15 -2.50 11.70 -4.06
N LEU A 16 -1.81 10.85 -4.84
CA LEU A 16 -1.99 10.79 -6.29
C LEU A 16 -3.43 10.39 -6.66
N TRP A 17 -3.99 9.41 -5.94
CA TRP A 17 -5.37 8.95 -6.18
C TRP A 17 -6.39 10.03 -5.81
N ALA A 18 -6.22 10.69 -4.66
CA ALA A 18 -7.06 11.81 -4.24
C ALA A 18 -7.06 12.97 -5.24
N LEU A 19 -5.88 13.36 -5.74
CA LEU A 19 -5.76 14.42 -6.75
C LEU A 19 -6.43 14.02 -8.06
N TYR A 20 -6.24 12.78 -8.51
CA TYR A 20 -6.88 12.28 -9.72
C TYR A 20 -8.42 12.30 -9.59
N VAL A 21 -8.97 11.73 -8.52
CA VAL A 21 -10.42 11.69 -8.29
C VAL A 21 -10.99 13.10 -8.13
N PHE A 22 -10.28 14.01 -7.46
CA PHE A 22 -10.69 15.41 -7.39
C PHE A 22 -10.80 16.04 -8.79
N VAL A 23 -9.76 15.91 -9.62
CA VAL A 23 -9.74 16.48 -10.98
C VAL A 23 -10.83 15.87 -11.86
N VAL A 24 -11.06 14.56 -11.78
CA VAL A 24 -12.17 13.90 -12.49
C VAL A 24 -13.52 14.47 -12.04
N GLY A 25 -13.73 14.67 -10.73
CA GLY A 25 -14.96 15.27 -10.21
C GLY A 25 -15.18 16.71 -10.70
N ILE A 26 -14.11 17.50 -10.78
CA ILE A 26 -14.18 18.89 -11.30
C ILE A 26 -14.43 18.91 -12.81
N THR A 27 -13.78 18.05 -13.58
CA THR A 27 -13.96 17.99 -15.04
C THR A 27 -15.36 17.48 -15.42
N ALA A 28 -15.96 16.61 -14.61
CA ALA A 28 -17.33 16.13 -14.78
C ALA A 28 -18.38 17.23 -14.57
N ILE A 29 -18.07 18.33 -13.85
CA ILE A 29 -18.94 19.51 -13.81
C ILE A 29 -19.17 20.08 -15.21
N TYR A 30 -18.20 19.89 -16.12
CA TYR A 30 -18.26 20.33 -17.51
C TYR A 30 -18.66 19.21 -18.48
N GLY A 31 -19.16 18.07 -17.98
CA GLY A 31 -19.61 16.93 -18.77
C GLY A 31 -18.50 16.01 -19.28
N TRP A 32 -17.29 16.09 -18.70
CA TRP A 32 -16.17 15.20 -19.06
C TRP A 32 -15.86 14.22 -17.92
N GLY A 33 -15.98 12.92 -18.18
CA GLY A 33 -15.68 11.88 -17.19
C GLY A 33 -16.87 11.41 -16.34
N ASP A 34 -18.11 11.78 -16.70
CA ASP A 34 -19.34 11.43 -15.95
C ASP A 34 -19.50 9.94 -15.69
N VAL A 35 -19.15 9.08 -16.67
CA VAL A 35 -19.20 7.62 -16.50
C VAL A 35 -18.24 7.16 -15.40
N LEU A 36 -17.02 7.70 -15.36
CA LEU A 36 -16.05 7.37 -14.33
C LEU A 36 -16.50 7.90 -12.96
N VAL A 37 -17.07 9.11 -12.90
CA VAL A 37 -17.68 9.63 -11.67
C VAL A 37 -18.78 8.71 -11.17
N GLY A 38 -19.67 8.23 -12.05
CA GLY A 38 -20.74 7.30 -11.68
C GLY A 38 -20.22 5.97 -11.11
N VAL A 39 -19.19 5.40 -11.72
CA VAL A 39 -18.55 4.17 -11.21
C VAL A 39 -17.94 4.42 -9.83
N LEU A 40 -17.15 5.48 -9.66
CA LEU A 40 -16.52 5.78 -8.38
C LEU A 40 -17.54 6.17 -7.30
N ALA A 41 -18.63 6.85 -7.66
CA ALA A 41 -19.70 7.22 -6.72
C ALA A 41 -20.43 6.01 -6.14
N SER A 42 -20.37 4.84 -6.79
CA SER A 42 -20.87 3.57 -6.23
C SER A 42 -20.04 3.09 -5.02
N LEU A 43 -18.79 3.55 -4.90
CA LEU A 43 -17.86 3.23 -3.81
C LEU A 43 -17.68 4.40 -2.84
N TYR A 44 -17.62 5.62 -3.37
CA TYR A 44 -17.33 6.84 -2.61
C TYR A 44 -18.61 7.63 -2.39
N ILE A 45 -19.25 7.36 -1.25
CA ILE A 45 -20.52 7.97 -0.87
C ILE A 45 -20.36 9.49 -0.82
N GLY A 46 -21.21 10.20 -1.58
CA GLY A 46 -21.19 11.66 -1.69
C GLY A 46 -20.27 12.21 -2.79
N TYR A 47 -19.57 11.35 -3.54
CA TYR A 47 -18.87 11.76 -4.76
C TYR A 47 -19.85 12.04 -5.89
N GLY A 48 -19.57 13.06 -6.70
CA GLY A 48 -20.41 13.49 -7.81
C GLY A 48 -19.85 14.73 -8.49
N PRO A 49 -20.45 15.16 -9.62
CA PRO A 49 -19.99 16.30 -10.42
C PRO A 49 -20.36 17.63 -9.76
N SER A 50 -19.73 17.93 -8.62
CA SER A 50 -19.83 19.20 -7.91
C SER A 50 -18.53 19.45 -7.14
N PHE A 51 -18.24 20.70 -6.79
CA PHE A 51 -17.03 21.03 -6.02
C PHE A 51 -17.01 20.32 -4.66
N ALA A 52 -18.13 20.33 -3.93
CA ALA A 52 -18.26 19.63 -2.65
C ALA A 52 -18.14 18.11 -2.82
N GLY A 53 -18.80 17.54 -3.83
CA GLY A 53 -18.70 16.12 -4.16
C GLY A 53 -17.26 15.70 -4.50
N ALA A 54 -16.54 16.52 -5.27
CA ALA A 54 -15.14 16.26 -5.62
C ALA A 54 -14.23 16.25 -4.38
N ILE A 55 -14.45 17.14 -3.40
CA ILE A 55 -13.72 17.11 -2.12
C ILE A 55 -14.02 15.83 -1.35
N ILE A 56 -15.30 15.43 -1.25
CA ILE A 56 -15.70 14.19 -0.57
C ILE A 56 -15.05 12.98 -1.25
N GLY A 57 -15.08 12.92 -2.58
CA GLY A 57 -14.43 11.87 -3.36
C GLY A 57 -12.92 11.83 -3.16
N ALA A 58 -12.25 12.98 -3.08
CA ALA A 58 -10.81 13.06 -2.82
C ALA A 58 -10.43 12.50 -1.44
N ILE A 59 -11.25 12.73 -0.41
CA ILE A 59 -11.02 12.17 0.94
C ILE A 59 -11.15 10.65 0.90
N TRP A 60 -12.22 10.12 0.28
CA TRP A 60 -12.39 8.67 0.12
C TRP A 60 -11.25 8.04 -0.67
N ALA A 61 -10.87 8.65 -1.79
CA ALA A 61 -9.76 8.21 -2.62
C ALA A 61 -8.43 8.26 -1.87
N PHE A 62 -8.18 9.28 -1.04
CA PHE A 62 -6.97 9.30 -0.21
C PHE A 62 -6.89 8.09 0.71
N VAL A 63 -7.98 7.77 1.42
CA VAL A 63 -8.04 6.64 2.35
C VAL A 63 -7.84 5.32 1.61
N ASP A 64 -8.57 5.13 0.51
CA ASP A 64 -8.50 3.90 -0.30
C ASP A 64 -7.10 3.71 -0.92
N GLY A 65 -6.55 4.76 -1.53
CA GLY A 65 -5.21 4.76 -2.10
C GLY A 65 -4.11 4.58 -1.05
N PHE A 66 -4.28 5.15 0.15
CA PHE A 66 -3.35 4.94 1.26
C PHE A 66 -3.30 3.49 1.69
N ILE A 67 -4.48 2.87 1.91
CA ILE A 67 -4.59 1.47 2.28
C ILE A 67 -3.96 0.59 1.19
N ALA A 68 -4.31 0.83 -0.08
CA ALA A 68 -3.73 0.11 -1.21
C ALA A 68 -2.20 0.21 -1.23
N GLY A 69 -1.63 1.41 -1.04
CA GLY A 69 -0.18 1.61 -1.03
C GLY A 69 0.53 0.93 0.14
N VAL A 70 -0.07 0.92 1.34
CA VAL A 70 0.46 0.17 2.49
C VAL A 70 0.45 -1.33 2.19
N VAL A 71 -0.65 -1.86 1.63
CA VAL A 71 -0.77 -3.28 1.27
C VAL A 71 0.25 -3.65 0.19
N ILE A 72 0.42 -2.82 -0.84
CA ILE A 72 1.42 -3.03 -1.90
C ILE A 72 2.83 -3.11 -1.30
N ALA A 73 3.21 -2.17 -0.43
CA ALA A 73 4.53 -2.20 0.22
C ALA A 73 4.71 -3.45 1.08
N TRP A 74 3.67 -3.86 1.80
CA TRP A 74 3.70 -5.07 2.61
C TRP A 74 3.89 -6.32 1.76
N VAL A 75 3.09 -6.51 0.71
CA VAL A 75 3.21 -7.65 -0.21
C VAL A 75 4.56 -7.64 -0.91
N TYR A 76 5.02 -6.48 -1.39
CA TYR A 76 6.31 -6.34 -2.05
C TYR A 76 7.46 -6.75 -1.11
N ASN A 77 7.46 -6.26 0.12
CA ASN A 77 8.46 -6.62 1.12
C ASN A 77 8.39 -8.12 1.48
N PHE A 78 7.18 -8.67 1.59
CA PHE A 78 6.98 -10.09 1.87
C PHE A 78 7.60 -10.99 0.79
N VAL A 79 7.31 -10.69 -0.49
CA VAL A 79 7.86 -11.44 -1.64
C VAL A 79 9.38 -11.23 -1.76
N ALA A 80 9.86 -10.00 -1.61
CA ALA A 80 11.28 -9.66 -1.81
C ALA A 80 12.21 -10.22 -0.72
N THR A 81 11.71 -10.46 0.49
CA THR A 81 12.54 -10.94 1.62
C THR A 81 12.57 -12.46 1.74
N GLY A 82 11.92 -13.20 0.83
CA GLY A 82 12.05 -14.66 0.78
C GLY A 82 11.55 -15.39 2.03
N ARG A 83 10.63 -14.80 2.81
CA ARG A 83 9.91 -15.49 3.91
C ARG A 83 9.02 -16.67 3.44
N PHE A 84 9.15 -17.02 2.17
CA PHE A 84 8.57 -18.17 1.52
C PHE A 84 9.55 -19.37 1.43
N ALA A 85 10.81 -19.22 1.84
CA ALA A 85 11.67 -20.39 2.01
C ALA A 85 11.03 -21.26 3.10
N PRO A 86 10.59 -22.50 2.81
CA PRO A 86 10.15 -23.40 3.85
C PRO A 86 11.28 -23.48 4.87
N GLU A 87 10.94 -23.40 6.17
CA GLU A 87 11.90 -23.67 7.22
C GLU A 87 12.41 -25.10 7.04
N GLY A 88 13.48 -25.25 6.26
CA GLY A 88 14.26 -26.46 6.25
C GLY A 88 14.73 -26.62 7.68
N HIS A 89 14.12 -27.56 8.38
CA HIS A 89 14.56 -28.02 9.69
C HIS A 89 16.01 -28.45 9.51
N GLY A 90 16.94 -27.54 9.81
CA GLY A 90 18.34 -27.87 9.99
C GLY A 90 18.39 -28.84 11.16
N PRO A 91 19.19 -29.93 11.07
CA PRO A 91 19.15 -30.98 12.06
C PRO A 91 19.51 -30.41 13.44
N GLU A 92 18.54 -30.45 14.35
CA GLU A 92 18.84 -30.42 15.77
C GLU A 92 19.65 -31.67 16.12
N GLY A 93 20.80 -31.52 16.77
CA GLY A 93 21.41 -32.64 17.46
C GLY A 93 22.91 -32.56 17.71
N HIS A 94 23.23 -32.50 19.00
CA HIS A 94 24.49 -32.91 19.65
C HIS A 94 25.68 -31.97 19.49
N GLY A 95 26.30 -31.45 20.55
CA GLY A 95 26.33 -31.85 21.96
C GLY A 95 27.73 -31.48 22.47
N THR A 96 27.78 -30.75 23.59
CA THR A 96 28.83 -30.76 24.62
C THR A 96 30.16 -31.47 24.32
N ALA A 97 31.29 -30.75 24.43
CA ALA A 97 32.43 -31.10 25.30
C ALA A 97 33.66 -30.19 24.99
N THR A 98 34.00 -29.27 25.89
CA THR A 98 35.18 -29.31 26.79
C THR A 98 36.52 -28.84 26.19
N SER A 99 36.98 -27.69 26.71
CA SER A 99 38.35 -27.33 27.10
C SER A 99 39.56 -27.69 26.22
N HIS A 100 40.30 -26.67 25.78
CA HIS A 100 41.76 -26.72 25.82
C HIS A 100 42.34 -25.36 26.24
N PRO A 101 43.05 -25.25 27.37
CA PRO A 101 43.87 -24.08 27.68
C PRO A 101 45.27 -24.22 27.09
N SER A 102 45.85 -23.07 26.74
CA SER A 102 47.28 -22.66 26.72
C SER A 102 48.38 -23.73 26.65
N GLY A 103 49.29 -23.62 25.67
CA GLY A 103 50.66 -24.12 25.81
C GLY A 103 51.50 -24.16 24.52
N ALA A 104 52.71 -23.59 24.63
CA ALA A 104 53.89 -23.61 23.75
C ALA A 104 53.95 -22.59 22.60
#